data_AF-A0A9D3WA30-F1
#
_entry.id   AF-A0A9D3WA30-F1
#
_cell.length_a   1.000
_cell.length_b   1.000
_cell.length_c   1.000
_cell.angle_alpha   90.00
_cell.angle_beta   90.00
_cell.angle_gamma   90.00
#
_symmetry.space_group_name_H-M   'P 1'
#
loop_
_entity.id
_entity.type
_entity.pdbx_description
1 polymer ?
#
loop_
_entity_poly.entity_id
_entity_poly.type
_entity_poly.pdbx_seq_one_letter_code
_entity_poly.pdbx_strand_id
1 'polypeptide(L)'
;MNTPFIFFFILFLSYTEATKCGSKGLNIKSPFTLSPHHNNDPNFNLYCQNTNTTMIHFPLYGNLVVKSISYNARKLNLIDPKSCVHEVFLNLNLSLTPFRYYYVVRSYTYLNCSVPINGNSIPCLSGYGHYVYTVKPSVKVPDSCRAIKTVEIPFGYSSYLSDNSFGLGLTWDLPKRDDEDGDDGVEEERTWVHLTTKKVPMIAGLVLLAAVGLVMKMKILHTKKILVSNEDMENQFSEDLLAQQHKIPQALE
;
A
#
# COMPACT_ATOMS: atom_id res chain seq x y z
N MET A 1 41.80 -5.57 -44.20
CA MET A 1 40.42 -5.08 -43.99
C MET A 1 39.62 -6.25 -43.39
N ASN A 2 39.71 -6.42 -42.07
CA ASN A 2 38.73 -5.98 -41.07
C ASN A 2 37.34 -6.61 -41.25
N THR A 3 37.14 -7.81 -40.70
CA THR A 3 35.86 -8.23 -40.10
C THR A 3 36.04 -9.27 -38.98
N PRO A 4 36.66 -8.90 -37.83
CA PRO A 4 36.49 -9.67 -36.59
C PRO A 4 35.50 -9.01 -35.61
N PHE A 5 34.88 -7.89 -35.98
CA PHE A 5 34.02 -7.11 -35.06
C PHE A 5 32.58 -7.62 -34.96
N ILE A 6 32.12 -8.42 -35.93
CA ILE A 6 30.73 -8.90 -35.96
C ILE A 6 30.52 -10.14 -35.06
N PHE A 7 31.57 -10.91 -34.76
CA PHE A 7 31.46 -12.11 -33.91
C PHE A 7 31.42 -11.79 -32.41
N PHE A 8 31.92 -10.62 -32.01
CA PHE A 8 31.88 -10.19 -30.60
C PHE A 8 30.52 -9.60 -30.20
N PHE A 9 29.68 -9.19 -31.17
CA PHE A 9 28.35 -8.63 -30.93
C PHE A 9 27.24 -9.69 -30.78
N ILE A 10 27.47 -10.94 -31.20
CA ILE A 10 26.45 -12.00 -31.12
C ILE A 10 26.50 -12.78 -29.79
N LEU A 11 27.59 -12.69 -29.02
CA LEU A 11 27.67 -13.27 -27.68
C LEU A 11 26.95 -12.46 -26.59
N PHE A 12 26.47 -11.25 -26.89
CA PHE A 12 25.69 -10.43 -25.95
C PHE A 12 24.17 -10.66 -26.04
N LEU A 13 23.70 -11.52 -26.95
CA LEU A 13 22.27 -11.76 -27.10
C LEU A 13 21.81 -12.95 -26.24
N SER A 14 21.09 -12.59 -25.17
CA SER A 14 20.26 -13.41 -24.28
C SER A 14 20.88 -13.94 -22.99
N TYR A 15 21.57 -13.10 -22.21
CA TYR A 15 21.39 -13.23 -20.76
C TYR A 15 20.03 -12.59 -20.40
N THR A 16 18.96 -13.34 -20.64
CA THR A 16 17.65 -12.99 -20.14
C THR A 16 17.64 -13.31 -18.65
N GLU A 17 17.87 -12.29 -17.82
CA GLU A 17 17.56 -12.37 -16.39
C GLU A 17 16.15 -12.93 -16.25
N ALA A 18 16.04 -14.13 -15.69
CA ALA A 18 14.75 -14.75 -15.51
C ALA A 18 13.94 -13.86 -14.56
N THR A 19 12.78 -13.38 -15.00
CA THR A 19 11.95 -12.48 -14.19
C THR A 19 10.95 -13.22 -13.30
N LYS A 20 10.98 -14.55 -13.32
CA LYS A 20 10.06 -15.42 -12.57
C LYS A 20 10.61 -16.83 -12.41
N CYS A 21 10.23 -17.49 -11.32
CA CYS A 21 10.45 -18.92 -11.14
C CYS A 21 9.36 -19.73 -11.87
N GLY A 22 9.69 -20.20 -13.07
CA GLY A 22 8.77 -21.02 -13.88
C GLY A 22 7.67 -20.22 -14.55
N SER A 23 6.81 -20.91 -15.30
CA SER A 23 5.77 -20.23 -16.11
C SER A 23 4.73 -19.51 -15.26
N LYS A 24 4.41 -20.06 -14.09
CA LYS A 24 3.43 -19.56 -13.11
C LYS A 24 4.04 -18.81 -11.92
N GLY A 25 5.34 -18.51 -11.97
CA GLY A 25 6.04 -17.83 -10.88
C GLY A 25 5.62 -16.37 -10.67
N LEU A 26 6.02 -15.83 -9.53
CA LEU A 26 5.85 -14.41 -9.21
C LEU A 26 6.62 -13.54 -10.20
N ASN A 27 6.05 -12.40 -10.59
CA ASN A 27 6.74 -11.42 -11.42
C ASN A 27 7.71 -10.60 -10.54
N ILE A 28 9.01 -10.77 -10.79
CA ILE A 28 10.10 -10.15 -10.06
C ILE A 28 10.51 -8.87 -10.79
N LYS A 29 10.56 -7.77 -10.05
CA LYS A 29 10.91 -6.43 -10.52
C LYS A 29 11.85 -5.79 -9.51
N SER A 30 12.56 -4.76 -9.96
CA SER A 30 13.35 -3.90 -9.08
C SER A 30 12.55 -3.46 -7.83
N PRO A 31 13.15 -3.48 -6.63
CA PRO A 31 14.58 -3.73 -6.38
C PRO A 31 14.98 -5.21 -6.34
N PHE A 32 14.03 -6.15 -6.42
CA PHE A 32 14.35 -7.57 -6.41
C PHE A 32 14.96 -8.04 -7.72
N THR A 33 15.99 -8.88 -7.60
CA THR A 33 16.64 -9.56 -8.70
C THR A 33 16.49 -11.07 -8.51
N LEU A 34 16.55 -11.83 -9.61
CA LEU A 34 16.49 -13.29 -9.53
C LEU A 34 17.83 -13.85 -9.98
N SER A 35 18.60 -14.33 -9.02
CA SER A 35 19.88 -14.95 -9.32
C SER A 35 19.69 -16.43 -9.67
N PRO A 36 20.36 -16.94 -10.73
CA PRO A 36 20.36 -18.36 -11.08
C PRO A 36 21.07 -19.23 -10.03
N HIS A 37 21.97 -18.61 -9.24
CA HIS A 37 22.67 -19.26 -8.14
C HIS A 37 22.29 -18.62 -6.81
N HIS A 38 22.40 -19.39 -5.72
CA HIS A 38 22.31 -18.86 -4.36
C HIS A 38 23.52 -17.95 -4.13
N ASN A 39 23.39 -16.71 -4.56
CA ASN A 39 24.36 -15.66 -4.29
C ASN A 39 23.98 -15.06 -2.94
N ASN A 40 24.94 -15.03 -2.02
CA ASN A 40 24.80 -14.49 -0.67
C ASN A 40 24.63 -12.95 -0.63
N ASP A 41 24.15 -12.32 -1.70
CA ASP A 41 23.76 -10.91 -1.64
C ASP A 41 22.57 -10.77 -0.68
N PRO A 42 22.75 -10.13 0.48
CA PRO A 42 21.76 -10.12 1.55
C PRO A 42 20.62 -9.13 1.29
N ASN A 43 20.64 -8.41 0.18
CA ASN A 43 19.77 -7.27 -0.01
C ASN A 43 18.43 -7.65 -0.65
N PHE A 44 18.41 -7.77 -1.98
CA PHE A 44 17.17 -7.98 -2.72
C PHE A 44 17.23 -9.18 -3.66
N ASN A 45 18.19 -10.08 -3.42
CA ASN A 45 18.37 -11.24 -4.27
C ASN A 45 17.39 -12.36 -3.91
N LEU A 46 16.67 -12.81 -4.92
CA LEU A 46 15.78 -13.96 -4.87
C LEU A 46 16.41 -15.12 -5.64
N TYR A 47 16.02 -16.35 -5.32
CA TYR A 47 16.42 -17.52 -6.08
C TYR A 47 15.25 -18.48 -6.25
N CYS A 48 15.31 -19.33 -7.27
CA CYS A 48 14.32 -20.37 -7.47
C CYS A 48 14.75 -21.65 -6.76
N GLN A 49 13.96 -22.10 -5.81
CA GLN A 49 14.01 -23.48 -5.36
C GLN A 49 13.08 -24.29 -6.26
N ASN A 50 13.66 -25.22 -7.02
CA ASN A 50 12.97 -25.95 -8.09
C ASN A 50 12.38 -24.98 -9.13
N THR A 51 11.45 -25.47 -9.96
CA THR A 51 10.93 -24.66 -11.08
C THR A 51 9.92 -23.59 -10.69
N ASN A 52 9.27 -23.66 -9.52
CA ASN A 52 8.10 -22.81 -9.22
C ASN A 52 8.15 -22.10 -7.85
N THR A 53 9.13 -22.37 -6.99
CA THR A 53 9.18 -21.77 -5.64
C THR A 53 10.22 -20.66 -5.61
N THR A 54 9.79 -19.43 -5.37
CA THR A 54 10.69 -18.29 -5.17
C THR A 54 11.08 -18.21 -3.69
N MET A 55 12.37 -18.06 -3.43
CA MET A 55 12.95 -18.03 -2.10
C MET A 55 13.80 -16.77 -1.91
N ILE A 56 13.95 -16.36 -0.65
CA ILE A 56 14.88 -15.32 -0.22
C ILE A 56 15.76 -15.88 0.91
N HIS A 57 17.03 -15.46 0.95
CA HIS A 57 17.98 -15.86 1.99
C HIS A 57 18.23 -14.71 2.97
N PHE A 58 18.11 -14.98 4.27
CA PHE A 58 18.49 -14.07 5.34
C PHE A 58 19.79 -14.55 5.99
N PRO A 59 20.88 -13.75 5.98
CA PRO A 59 22.20 -14.19 6.45
C PRO A 59 22.24 -14.77 7.87
N LEU A 60 21.41 -14.22 8.77
CA LEU A 60 21.38 -14.57 10.19
C LEU A 60 20.21 -15.48 10.56
N TYR A 61 19.56 -16.12 9.58
CA TYR A 61 18.45 -17.04 9.83
C TYR A 61 18.43 -18.22 8.85
N GLY A 62 18.46 -17.94 7.54
CA GLY A 62 18.33 -18.94 6.49
C GLY A 62 17.26 -18.57 5.47
N ASN A 63 16.72 -19.59 4.81
CA ASN A 63 15.85 -19.41 3.65
C ASN A 63 14.37 -19.34 4.02
N LEU A 64 13.65 -18.42 3.39
CA LEU A 64 12.20 -18.28 3.52
C LEU A 64 11.54 -18.27 2.13
N VAL A 65 10.31 -18.78 2.07
CA VAL A 65 9.53 -18.82 0.84
C VAL A 65 8.89 -17.45 0.61
N VAL A 66 9.02 -16.92 -0.60
CA VAL A 66 8.32 -15.71 -1.01
C VAL A 66 6.90 -16.08 -1.44
N LYS A 67 5.90 -15.68 -0.65
CA LYS A 67 4.48 -15.88 -0.97
C LYS A 67 3.99 -14.87 -2.00
N SER A 68 4.31 -13.60 -1.79
CA SER A 68 3.95 -12.53 -2.71
C SER A 68 4.75 -11.26 -2.45
N ILE A 69 4.90 -10.46 -3.49
CA ILE A 69 5.54 -9.15 -3.45
C ILE A 69 4.53 -8.11 -3.93
N SER A 70 4.21 -7.14 -3.08
CA SER A 70 3.44 -5.96 -3.46
C SER A 70 4.38 -4.77 -3.56
N TYR A 71 4.73 -4.39 -4.79
CA TYR A 71 5.66 -3.28 -5.06
C TYR A 71 5.09 -1.93 -4.63
N ASN A 72 3.80 -1.67 -4.91
CA ASN A 72 3.14 -0.41 -4.56
C ASN A 72 3.09 -0.20 -3.05
N ALA A 73 2.83 -1.26 -2.28
CA ALA A 73 2.80 -1.19 -0.82
C ALA A 73 4.19 -1.40 -0.20
N ARG A 74 5.22 -1.73 -0.98
CA ARG A 74 6.53 -2.22 -0.50
C ARG A 74 6.38 -3.31 0.56
N LYS A 75 5.62 -4.35 0.24
CA LYS A 75 5.32 -5.47 1.15
C LYS A 75 5.78 -6.79 0.59
N LEU A 76 6.63 -7.48 1.35
CA LEU A 76 7.15 -8.82 1.07
C LEU A 76 6.48 -9.77 2.05
N ASN A 77 5.60 -10.63 1.54
CA ASN A 77 4.96 -11.64 2.36
C ASN A 77 5.76 -12.93 2.27
N LEU A 78 6.18 -13.44 3.42
CA LEU A 78 7.00 -14.63 3.53
C LEU A 78 6.24 -15.77 4.18
N ILE A 79 6.65 -17.00 3.84
CA ILE A 79 6.19 -18.23 4.47
C ILE A 79 7.42 -18.96 5.00
N ASP A 80 7.30 -19.47 6.22
CA ASP A 80 8.24 -20.42 6.77
C ASP A 80 8.00 -21.81 6.14
N PRO A 81 8.99 -22.43 5.48
CA PRO A 81 8.85 -23.78 4.95
C PRO A 81 8.57 -24.84 6.03
N LYS A 82 8.94 -24.59 7.30
CA LYS A 82 8.59 -25.48 8.44
C LYS A 82 7.19 -25.23 9.00
N SER A 83 6.46 -24.25 8.47
CA SER A 83 5.14 -23.84 8.94
C SER A 83 5.11 -23.40 10.42
N CYS A 84 6.20 -22.78 10.90
CA CYS A 84 6.33 -22.26 12.26
C CYS A 84 6.79 -20.78 12.25
N VAL A 85 5.89 -19.86 11.87
CA VAL A 85 6.21 -18.42 11.79
C VAL A 85 6.78 -17.84 13.11
N HIS A 86 6.38 -18.38 14.25
CA HIS A 86 6.90 -17.95 15.55
C HIS A 86 8.33 -18.42 15.82
N GLU A 87 8.80 -19.50 15.21
CA GLU A 87 10.21 -19.87 15.19
C GLU A 87 11.01 -18.84 14.39
N VAL A 88 10.46 -18.39 13.26
CA VAL A 88 11.07 -17.32 12.47
C VAL A 88 11.17 -16.04 13.29
N PHE A 89 10.06 -15.56 13.86
CA PHE A 89 10.05 -14.34 14.68
C PHE A 89 11.03 -14.38 15.87
N LEU A 90 11.24 -15.54 16.46
CA LEU A 90 12.16 -15.73 17.59
C LEU A 90 13.64 -15.58 17.18
N ASN A 91 13.97 -15.98 15.94
CA ASN A 91 15.35 -16.19 15.49
C ASN A 91 15.78 -15.26 14.35
N LEU A 92 14.84 -14.68 13.60
CA LEU A 92 15.12 -13.79 12.48
C LEU A 92 15.80 -12.52 12.96
N ASN A 93 16.96 -12.24 12.38
CA ASN A 93 17.68 -11.01 12.58
C ASN A 93 17.81 -10.27 11.24
N LEU A 94 17.21 -9.09 11.17
CA LEU A 94 17.14 -8.26 9.97
C LEU A 94 18.23 -7.18 9.90
N SER A 95 19.10 -7.06 10.92
CA SER A 95 20.08 -5.97 11.04
C SER A 95 21.09 -5.90 9.90
N LEU A 96 21.32 -7.01 9.18
CA LEU A 96 22.23 -7.08 8.02
C LEU A 96 21.47 -7.07 6.68
N THR A 97 20.21 -6.62 6.67
CA THR A 97 19.35 -6.63 5.49
C THR A 97 18.64 -5.28 5.34
N PRO A 98 18.17 -4.92 4.13
CA PRO A 98 17.39 -3.70 3.93
C PRO A 98 15.94 -3.81 4.41
N PHE A 99 15.58 -4.92 5.07
CA PHE A 99 14.21 -5.21 5.46
C PHE A 99 13.93 -4.82 6.90
N ARG A 100 12.68 -4.45 7.16
CA ARG A 100 12.10 -4.32 8.50
C ARG A 100 10.71 -4.94 8.52
N TYR A 101 10.14 -5.15 9.69
CA TYR A 101 8.75 -5.61 9.78
C TYR A 101 7.79 -4.59 9.15
N TYR A 102 6.84 -5.08 8.35
CA TYR A 102 5.83 -4.25 7.69
C TYR A 102 4.83 -3.67 8.70
N TYR A 103 4.54 -4.42 9.76
CA TYR A 103 3.64 -4.02 10.83
C TYR A 103 4.42 -3.52 12.05
N VAL A 104 3.77 -2.67 12.86
CA VAL A 104 4.34 -2.14 14.10
C VAL A 104 4.71 -3.29 15.04
N VAL A 105 5.96 -3.30 15.49
CA VAL A 105 6.47 -4.30 16.44
C VAL A 105 6.20 -3.89 17.87
N ARG A 106 6.09 -4.90 18.75
CA ARG A 106 6.08 -4.75 20.20
C ARG A 106 7.00 -5.80 20.80
N SER A 107 7.52 -5.53 21.98
CA SER A 107 8.31 -6.51 22.72
C SER A 107 7.41 -7.65 23.20
N TYR A 108 7.81 -8.88 22.90
CA TYR A 108 7.20 -10.11 23.41
C TYR A 108 8.30 -11.02 23.96
N THR A 109 8.02 -11.66 25.09
CA THR A 109 8.90 -12.66 25.69
C THR A 109 8.35 -14.03 25.40
N TYR A 110 9.21 -14.90 24.87
CA TYR A 110 8.92 -16.33 24.71
C TYR A 110 9.22 -17.04 26.03
N LEU A 111 8.27 -17.81 26.53
CA LEU A 111 8.41 -18.62 27.74
C LEU A 111 8.37 -20.10 27.38
N ASN A 112 9.20 -20.92 28.02
CA ASN A 112 9.09 -22.38 28.03
C ASN A 112 8.62 -22.82 29.40
N CYS A 113 7.48 -23.52 29.46
CA CYS A 113 6.89 -24.01 30.71
C CYS A 113 6.90 -25.54 30.75
N SER A 114 7.15 -26.11 31.93
CA SER A 114 7.10 -27.55 32.16
C SER A 114 5.67 -28.12 32.24
N VAL A 115 4.70 -27.25 32.52
CA VAL A 115 3.27 -27.56 32.55
C VAL A 115 2.48 -26.53 31.74
N PRO A 116 1.31 -26.89 31.18
CA PRO A 116 0.46 -25.94 30.50
C PRO A 116 -0.01 -24.84 31.44
N ILE A 117 -0.01 -23.61 30.95
CA ILE A 117 -0.60 -22.44 31.63
C ILE A 117 -1.80 -21.92 30.83
N ASN A 118 -2.56 -20.98 31.44
CA ASN A 118 -3.68 -20.34 30.76
C ASN A 118 -3.22 -19.60 29.49
N GLY A 119 -3.80 -19.98 28.35
CA GLY A 119 -3.49 -19.41 27.05
C GLY A 119 -3.16 -20.50 26.02
N ASN A 120 -2.93 -20.08 24.78
CA ASN A 120 -2.58 -20.99 23.69
C ASN A 120 -1.06 -21.11 23.60
N SER A 121 -0.54 -22.32 23.80
CA SER A 121 0.86 -22.62 23.52
C SER A 121 1.11 -22.66 22.02
N ILE A 122 2.29 -22.26 21.57
CA ILE A 122 2.75 -22.28 20.19
C ILE A 122 3.02 -23.74 19.79
N PRO A 123 2.18 -24.40 18.98
CA PRO A 123 2.25 -25.86 18.80
C PRO A 123 3.57 -26.32 18.18
N CYS A 124 4.08 -25.59 17.19
CA CYS A 124 5.32 -25.95 16.48
C CYS A 124 6.61 -25.72 17.29
N LEU A 125 6.53 -24.99 18.41
CA LEU A 125 7.63 -24.84 19.37
C LEU A 125 7.41 -25.63 20.66
N SER A 126 6.25 -26.26 20.81
CA SER A 126 5.88 -27.03 21.99
C SER A 126 6.02 -28.53 21.73
N GLY A 127 6.11 -29.30 22.80
CA GLY A 127 6.25 -30.75 22.77
C GLY A 127 5.90 -31.38 24.11
N TYR A 128 6.30 -32.64 24.29
CA TYR A 128 6.03 -33.35 25.53
C TYR A 128 6.78 -32.71 26.71
N GLY A 129 6.04 -32.25 27.73
CA GLY A 129 6.61 -31.59 28.91
C GLY A 129 7.21 -30.20 28.66
N HIS A 130 6.98 -29.62 27.47
CA HIS A 130 7.50 -28.32 27.06
C HIS A 130 6.42 -27.53 26.33
N TYR A 131 5.95 -26.46 26.97
CA TYR A 131 4.86 -25.62 26.44
C TYR A 131 5.39 -24.21 26.22
N VAL A 132 5.44 -23.78 24.97
CA VAL A 132 6.00 -22.47 24.61
C VAL A 132 4.90 -21.45 24.42
N TYR A 133 5.06 -20.26 25.02
CA TYR A 133 4.09 -19.17 24.95
C TYR A 133 4.76 -17.86 24.58
N THR A 134 4.02 -16.94 23.95
CA THR A 134 4.43 -15.53 23.86
C THR A 134 3.64 -14.70 24.87
N VAL A 135 4.32 -13.92 25.70
CA VAL A 135 3.71 -13.00 26.65
C VAL A 135 4.25 -11.58 26.48
N LYS A 136 3.50 -10.57 26.96
CA LYS A 136 4.06 -9.22 27.10
C LYS A 136 5.08 -9.21 28.25
N PRO A 137 6.17 -8.42 28.17
CA PRO A 137 7.21 -8.39 29.20
C PRO A 137 6.72 -8.05 30.61
N SER A 138 5.58 -7.38 30.75
CA SER A 138 4.98 -7.03 32.04
C SER A 138 4.31 -8.19 32.78
N VAL A 139 4.18 -9.37 32.15
CA VAL A 139 3.53 -10.54 32.76
C VAL A 139 4.48 -11.21 33.76
N LYS A 140 3.99 -11.47 34.98
CA LYS A 140 4.74 -12.26 35.97
C LYS A 140 4.91 -13.69 35.45
N VAL A 141 6.16 -14.13 35.34
CA VAL A 141 6.51 -15.47 34.86
C VAL A 141 6.23 -16.49 35.98
N PRO A 142 5.39 -17.52 35.76
CA PRO A 142 5.16 -18.58 36.73
C PRO A 142 6.43 -19.40 37.02
N ASP A 143 6.53 -20.03 38.19
CA ASP A 143 7.71 -20.83 38.58
C ASP A 143 7.95 -22.04 37.66
N SER A 144 6.89 -22.57 37.05
CA SER A 144 6.96 -23.62 36.04
C SER A 144 7.54 -23.17 34.70
N CYS A 145 7.74 -21.86 34.51
CA CYS A 145 8.16 -21.26 33.25
C CYS A 145 9.53 -20.60 33.36
N ARG A 146 10.26 -20.61 32.25
CA ARG A 146 11.53 -19.89 32.06
C ARG A 146 11.46 -19.04 30.81
N ALA A 147 12.01 -17.84 30.87
CA ALA A 147 12.14 -16.98 29.70
C ALA A 147 13.20 -17.54 28.74
N ILE A 148 12.83 -17.71 27.48
CA ILE A 148 13.73 -18.10 26.40
C ILE A 148 14.45 -16.86 25.87
N LYS A 149 13.67 -15.90 25.35
CA LYS A 149 14.17 -14.69 24.71
C LYS A 149 13.05 -13.65 24.60
N THR A 150 13.43 -12.37 24.64
CA THR A 150 12.55 -11.26 24.30
C THR A 150 12.90 -10.74 22.91
N VAL A 151 11.90 -10.58 22.05
CA VAL A 151 12.05 -10.10 20.67
C VAL A 151 10.99 -9.06 20.34
N GLU A 152 11.29 -8.18 19.40
CA GLU A 152 10.33 -7.21 18.86
C GLU A 152 9.65 -7.79 17.63
N ILE A 153 8.36 -8.10 17.77
CA ILE A 153 7.57 -8.78 16.74
C ILE A 153 6.19 -8.13 16.60
N PRO A 154 5.52 -8.24 15.44
CA PRO A 154 4.24 -7.57 15.23
C PRO A 154 3.10 -8.03 16.13
N PHE A 155 3.09 -9.30 16.51
CA PHE A 155 2.03 -9.90 17.32
C PHE A 155 2.52 -11.13 18.07
N GLY A 156 1.92 -11.38 19.25
CA GLY A 156 2.06 -12.64 19.96
C GLY A 156 1.24 -13.75 19.29
N TYR A 157 1.50 -14.99 19.69
CA TYR A 157 0.82 -16.16 19.14
C TYR A 157 -0.69 -16.11 19.38
N SER A 158 -1.44 -16.44 18.34
CA SER A 158 -2.88 -16.64 18.35
C SER A 158 -3.22 -17.77 17.39
N SER A 159 -4.06 -18.71 17.83
CA SER A 159 -4.55 -19.82 16.99
C SER A 159 -5.36 -19.33 15.78
N TYR A 160 -5.93 -18.12 15.85
CA TYR A 160 -6.64 -17.49 14.73
C TYR A 160 -5.69 -16.91 13.67
N LEU A 161 -4.41 -16.74 13.99
CA LEU A 161 -3.40 -16.15 13.11
C LEU A 161 -2.35 -17.18 12.66
N SER A 162 -2.55 -18.47 12.97
CA SER A 162 -1.56 -19.53 12.70
C SER A 162 -1.65 -20.16 11.31
N ASP A 163 -2.57 -19.72 10.46
CA ASP A 163 -2.79 -20.24 9.10
C ASP A 163 -1.84 -19.64 8.04
N ASN A 164 -0.78 -18.93 8.47
CA ASN A 164 0.14 -18.19 7.60
C ASN A 164 -0.54 -17.13 6.69
N SER A 165 -1.79 -16.74 6.97
CA SER A 165 -2.51 -15.71 6.20
C SER A 165 -1.99 -14.30 6.49
N PHE A 166 -1.75 -14.01 7.78
CA PHE A 166 -1.13 -12.78 8.28
C PHE A 166 0.40 -12.83 8.33
N GLY A 167 0.98 -13.97 7.89
CA GLY A 167 2.36 -14.37 8.12
C GLY A 167 3.41 -13.40 7.61
N LEU A 168 4.42 -13.18 8.46
CA LEU A 168 5.72 -12.56 8.21
C LEU A 168 5.75 -11.58 7.02
N GLY A 169 5.19 -10.39 7.24
CA GLY A 169 5.29 -9.27 6.32
C GLY A 169 6.52 -8.43 6.63
N LEU A 170 7.40 -8.27 5.65
CA LEU A 170 8.50 -7.31 5.68
C LEU A 170 8.25 -6.16 4.72
N THR A 171 8.87 -5.02 5.00
CA THR A 171 8.95 -3.87 4.10
C THR A 171 10.41 -3.50 3.88
N TRP A 172 10.66 -2.71 2.85
CA TRP A 172 11.98 -2.23 2.49
C TRP A 172 11.90 -0.77 2.04
N ASP A 173 12.99 -0.05 2.22
CA ASP A 173 13.19 1.23 1.54
C ASP A 173 14.06 1.01 0.30
N LEU A 174 13.90 1.88 -0.68
CA LEU A 174 14.80 1.89 -1.82
C LEU A 174 16.13 2.50 -1.36
N PRO A 175 17.28 1.96 -1.79
CA PRO A 175 18.54 2.67 -1.67
C PRO A 175 18.34 4.07 -2.27
N LYS A 176 18.76 5.12 -1.55
CA LYS A 176 18.90 6.44 -2.18
C LYS A 176 19.87 6.22 -3.35
N ARG A 177 19.47 6.63 -4.56
CA ARG A 177 20.45 6.74 -5.64
C ARG A 177 21.37 7.87 -5.22
N ASP A 178 22.66 7.57 -5.12
CA ASP A 178 23.71 8.59 -5.01
C ASP A 178 23.76 9.31 -6.36
N ASP A 179 22.75 10.14 -6.63
CA ASP A 179 22.84 11.16 -7.64
C ASP A 179 23.64 12.28 -6.98
N GLU A 180 24.78 12.63 -7.58
CA GLU A 180 25.75 13.63 -7.14
C GLU A 180 25.11 14.92 -6.61
N ASP A 181 25.72 15.44 -5.54
CA ASP A 181 25.98 16.87 -5.25
C ASP A 181 25.41 17.40 -3.91
N GLY A 182 26.19 18.30 -3.31
CA GLY A 182 25.68 19.35 -2.45
C GLY A 182 25.56 19.04 -0.96
N ASP A 183 26.63 19.39 -0.25
CA ASP A 183 26.60 19.95 1.10
C ASP A 183 25.44 20.95 1.27
N ASP A 184 24.54 20.68 2.22
CA ASP A 184 24.15 21.65 3.25
C ASP A 184 23.28 20.93 4.29
N GLY A 185 23.82 20.80 5.50
CA GLY A 185 23.07 20.33 6.65
C GLY A 185 22.17 21.44 7.18
N VAL A 186 20.86 21.21 7.21
CA VAL A 186 19.96 21.90 8.15
C VAL A 186 18.95 20.90 8.70
N GLU A 187 19.00 20.80 10.02
CA GLU A 187 18.04 20.15 10.92
C GLU A 187 16.68 20.85 10.79
N GLU A 188 15.62 20.14 10.37
CA GLU A 188 14.28 20.74 10.25
C GLU A 188 13.22 19.92 11.00
N GLU A 189 13.05 20.26 12.27
CA GLU A 189 11.79 20.08 12.99
C GLU A 189 10.76 21.10 12.48
N ARG A 190 9.54 20.63 12.18
CA ARG A 190 8.29 21.40 12.03
C ARG A 190 8.32 22.62 11.09
N THR A 191 7.86 22.43 9.86
CA THR A 191 6.84 23.36 9.32
C THR A 191 5.95 22.70 8.26
N TRP A 192 4.73 22.37 8.67
CA TRP A 192 3.58 22.37 7.77
C TRP A 192 3.46 23.77 7.18
N VAL A 193 4.04 24.05 6.00
CA VAL A 193 3.56 24.98 4.95
C VAL A 193 4.62 24.96 3.83
N HIS A 194 4.44 24.12 2.82
CA HIS A 194 4.72 24.45 1.40
C HIS A 194 4.35 23.26 0.49
N LEU A 195 3.09 22.84 0.54
CA LEU A 195 2.50 22.07 -0.55
C LEU A 195 1.96 23.04 -1.62
N THR A 196 2.86 23.79 -2.27
CA THR A 196 2.46 24.70 -3.35
C THR A 196 3.45 24.66 -4.51
N THR A 197 3.49 23.53 -5.23
CA THR A 197 3.81 23.61 -6.66
C THR A 197 3.17 22.43 -7.40
N LYS A 198 2.34 22.79 -8.39
CA LYS A 198 1.70 21.93 -9.40
C LYS A 198 0.45 21.16 -8.96
N LYS A 199 -0.66 21.87 -8.71
CA LYS A 199 -2.04 21.45 -9.05
C LYS A 199 -3.12 22.53 -8.86
N VAL A 200 -2.78 23.81 -8.99
CA VAL A 200 -3.77 24.91 -8.92
C VAL A 200 -3.76 25.74 -10.22
N PRO A 201 -4.32 25.19 -11.31
CA PRO A 201 -5.17 26.04 -12.14
C PRO A 201 -6.53 25.39 -12.46
N MET A 202 -6.77 24.14 -12.05
CA MET A 202 -7.98 23.42 -12.47
C MET A 202 -9.22 23.76 -11.63
N ILE A 203 -9.05 23.95 -10.32
CA ILE A 203 -10.17 24.22 -9.39
C ILE A 203 -10.70 25.65 -9.56
N ALA A 204 -9.80 26.64 -9.71
CA ALA A 204 -10.20 28.02 -9.94
C ALA A 204 -10.99 28.19 -11.26
N GLY A 205 -10.60 27.46 -12.31
CA GLY A 205 -11.34 27.41 -13.58
C GLY A 205 -12.75 26.85 -13.43
N LEU A 206 -12.93 25.76 -12.66
CA LEU A 206 -14.25 25.17 -12.42
C LEU A 206 -15.18 26.11 -11.64
N VAL A 207 -14.67 26.83 -10.64
CA VAL A 207 -15.45 27.79 -9.86
C VAL A 207 -15.89 28.98 -10.73
N LEU A 208 -15.00 29.50 -11.58
CA LEU A 208 -15.32 30.58 -12.52
C LEU A 208 -16.40 30.15 -13.53
N LEU A 209 -16.29 28.94 -14.09
CA LEU A 209 -17.29 28.41 -15.03
C LEU A 209 -18.67 28.25 -14.38
N ALA A 210 -18.73 27.77 -13.14
CA ALA A 210 -19.98 27.63 -12.41
C ALA A 210 -20.64 29.00 -12.11
N ALA A 211 -19.84 30.00 -11.72
CA ALA A 211 -20.33 31.36 -11.46
C ALA A 211 -20.89 32.02 -12.72
N VAL A 212 -20.20 31.90 -13.86
CA VAL A 212 -20.70 32.41 -15.15
C VAL A 212 -22.01 31.73 -15.56
N GLY A 213 -22.11 30.40 -15.36
CA GLY A 213 -23.34 29.65 -15.62
C GLY A 213 -24.52 30.14 -14.78
N LEU A 214 -24.31 30.42 -13.50
CA LEU A 214 -25.34 30.98 -12.60
C LEU A 214 -25.80 32.37 -13.05
N VAL A 215 -24.86 33.26 -13.40
CA VAL A 215 -25.18 34.62 -13.87
C VAL A 215 -25.97 34.57 -15.19
N MET A 216 -25.56 33.72 -16.13
CA MET A 216 -26.29 33.54 -17.39
C MET A 216 -27.69 32.99 -17.14
N LYS A 217 -27.85 32.00 -16.24
CA LYS A 217 -29.16 31.46 -15.87
C LYS A 217 -30.05 32.52 -15.23
N MET A 218 -29.51 33.36 -14.34
CA MET A 218 -30.25 34.48 -13.74
C MET A 218 -30.67 35.51 -14.79
N LYS A 219 -29.79 35.89 -15.73
CA LYS A 219 -30.15 36.78 -16.83
C LYS A 219 -31.24 36.18 -17.72
N ILE A 220 -31.15 34.90 -18.07
CA ILE A 220 -32.18 34.22 -18.88
C ILE A 220 -33.52 34.17 -18.14
N LEU A 221 -33.52 33.86 -16.85
CA LEU A 221 -34.73 33.86 -16.01
C LEU A 221 -35.33 35.26 -15.91
N HIS A 222 -34.49 36.29 -15.76
CA HIS A 222 -34.93 37.67 -15.69
C HIS A 222 -35.56 38.12 -17.02
N THR A 223 -34.93 37.83 -18.16
CA THR A 223 -35.49 38.13 -19.48
C THR A 223 -36.80 37.39 -19.73
N LYS A 224 -36.88 36.09 -19.36
CA LYS A 224 -38.14 35.33 -19.45
C LYS A 224 -39.23 35.94 -18.58
N LYS A 225 -38.91 36.38 -17.37
CA LYS A 225 -39.89 37.03 -16.48
C LYS A 225 -40.41 38.35 -17.05
N ILE A 226 -39.55 39.15 -17.69
CA ILE A 226 -39.96 40.39 -18.37
C ILE A 226 -40.87 40.08 -19.56
N LEU A 227 -40.55 39.06 -20.37
CA LEU A 227 -41.37 38.68 -21.52
C LEU A 227 -42.77 38.22 -21.09
N VAL A 228 -42.85 37.36 -20.07
CA VAL A 228 -44.14 36.93 -19.50
C VAL A 228 -44.92 38.12 -18.94
N SER A 229 -44.26 39.02 -18.21
CA SER A 229 -44.91 40.22 -17.67
C SER A 229 -45.42 41.17 -18.77
N ASN A 230 -44.76 41.24 -19.92
CA ASN A 230 -45.21 42.03 -21.05
C ASN A 230 -46.38 41.36 -21.77
N GLU A 231 -46.34 40.04 -21.98
CA GLU A 231 -47.46 39.26 -22.54
C GLU A 231 -48.71 39.36 -21.65
N ASP A 232 -48.56 39.26 -20.33
CA ASP A 232 -49.67 39.41 -19.38
C ASP A 232 -50.30 40.81 -19.45
N MET A 233 -49.49 41.85 -19.64
CA MET A 233 -49.96 43.23 -19.76
C MET A 233 -50.68 43.48 -21.10
N GLU A 234 -50.22 42.87 -22.19
CA GLU A 234 -50.87 42.96 -23.51
C GLU A 234 -52.20 42.19 -23.55
N ASN A 235 -52.27 41.03 -22.88
CA ASN A 235 -53.50 40.26 -22.73
C ASN A 235 -54.53 41.04 -21.89
N GLN A 236 -54.12 41.67 -20.79
CA GLN A 236 -55.01 42.48 -19.95
C GLN A 236 -55.56 43.70 -20.73
N PHE A 237 -54.71 44.36 -21.51
CA PHE A 237 -55.15 45.49 -22.36
C PHE A 237 -56.16 45.04 -23.43
N SER A 238 -55.99 43.86 -24.00
CA SER A 238 -56.91 43.29 -24.99
C SER A 238 -58.28 42.96 -24.39
N GLU A 239 -58.32 42.38 -23.18
CA GLU A 239 -59.56 42.10 -22.44
C GLU A 239 -60.30 43.39 -22.04
N ASP A 240 -59.58 44.41 -21.58
CA ASP A 240 -60.19 45.70 -21.22
C ASP A 240 -60.81 46.41 -22.46
N LEU A 241 -60.19 46.26 -23.64
CA LEU A 241 -60.72 46.79 -24.90
C LEU A 241 -62.03 46.08 -25.31
N LEU A 242 -62.09 44.74 -25.14
CA LEU A 242 -63.30 43.95 -25.38
C LEU A 242 -64.42 44.30 -24.40
N ALA A 243 -64.09 44.53 -23.13
CA ALA A 243 -65.05 44.94 -22.11
C ALA A 243 -65.66 46.33 -22.37
N GLN A 244 -64.90 47.28 -22.95
CA GLN A 244 -65.45 48.56 -23.39
C GLN A 244 -66.34 48.45 -24.63
N GLN A 245 -66.01 47.57 -25.57
CA GLN A 245 -66.84 47.37 -26.78
C GLN A 245 -68.21 46.77 -26.46
N HIS A 246 -68.35 46.02 -25.36
CA HIS A 246 -69.63 45.51 -24.86
C HIS A 246 -70.47 46.52 -24.06
N LYS A 247 -69.95 47.74 -23.84
CA LYS A 247 -70.63 48.79 -23.06
C LYS A 247 -71.18 49.94 -23.91
N ILE A 248 -71.15 49.80 -25.25
CA ILE A 248 -71.86 50.69 -26.16
C ILE A 248 -73.36 50.35 -26.05
N PRO A 249 -74.22 51.29 -25.64
CA PRO A 249 -75.65 51.03 -25.52
C PRO A 249 -76.24 50.76 -26.90
N GLN A 250 -76.83 49.59 -27.09
CA GLN A 250 -77.85 49.41 -28.12
C GLN A 250 -79.05 50.28 -27.72
N ALA A 251 -79.21 51.41 -28.41
CA ALA A 251 -80.48 52.09 -28.54
C ALA A 251 -81.00 51.82 -29.95
N LEU A 252 -82.23 51.28 -30.02
CA LEU A 252 -83.06 50.99 -31.21
C LEU A 252 -82.51 49.88 -32.14
N GLU A 253 -83.28 48.91 -32.62
CA GLU A 253 -84.74 48.70 -32.70
C GLU A 253 -84.99 47.22 -33.03
#